data_AF-D8PQ14-F1
#
_entry.id   AF-D8PQ14-F1
#
_cell.length_a   1.000
_cell.length_b   1.000
_cell.length_c   1.000
_cell.angle_alpha   90.00
_cell.angle_beta   90.00
_cell.angle_gamma   90.00
#
_symmetry.space_group_name_H-M   'P 1'
#
loop_
_entity.id
_entity.type
_entity.pdbx_description
1 polymer ?
#
loop_
_entity_poly.entity_id
_entity_poly.type
_entity_poly.pdbx_seq_one_letter_code
_entity_poly.pdbx_strand_id
1 'polypeptide(L)'
;LRLITYGFERGRPDITPALTFDIRDLPNPPKPVREAHLGTSEVMQEWFFADDGVRLRFKEVLHEVLDAVGRFCEEHRDEGRSDNERVHDDAAARHTLTIAVCCRKGKHRSVAFVERLARELRKTLAHDVWRVEVSHRDVHLPKS
;
A
#
# COMPACT_ATOMS: atom_id res chain seq x y z
N LEU A 1 -0.39 9.65 -1.48
CA LEU A 1 -0.42 8.20 -1.82
C LEU A 1 -0.71 7.41 -0.56
N ARG A 2 -1.85 6.76 -0.49
CA ARG A 2 -2.26 5.93 0.64
C ARG A 2 -2.14 4.46 0.26
N LEU A 3 -1.42 3.69 1.06
CA LEU A 3 -1.34 2.23 0.94
C LEU A 3 -2.14 1.61 2.08
N ILE A 4 -3.12 0.77 1.75
CA ILE A 4 -3.93 0.07 2.74
C ILE A 4 -3.78 -1.44 2.61
N THR A 5 -3.62 -2.14 3.74
CA THR A 5 -3.65 -3.60 3.74
C THR A 5 -4.89 -4.12 4.44
N TYR A 6 -5.43 -5.24 3.92
CA TYR A 6 -6.57 -5.90 4.52
C TYR A 6 -6.55 -7.43 4.34
N GLY A 7 -7.40 -8.11 5.08
CA GLY A 7 -7.67 -9.53 5.00
C GLY A 7 -8.90 -9.80 4.16
N PHE A 8 -8.75 -10.62 3.13
CA PHE A 8 -9.82 -11.06 2.24
C PHE A 8 -11.03 -11.63 3.01
N GLU A 9 -10.78 -12.43 4.06
CA GLU A 9 -11.85 -13.03 4.87
C GLU A 9 -12.71 -12.00 5.62
N ARG A 10 -12.26 -10.74 5.73
CA ARG A 10 -12.97 -9.64 6.40
C ARG A 10 -13.58 -8.65 5.41
N GLY A 11 -13.66 -8.99 4.12
CA GLY A 11 -14.20 -8.14 3.08
C GLY A 11 -13.26 -7.00 2.67
N ARG A 12 -13.63 -6.30 1.60
CA ARG A 12 -12.86 -5.14 1.08
C ARG A 12 -12.96 -3.94 2.03
N PRO A 13 -12.01 -3.00 2.01
CA PRO A 13 -12.16 -1.72 2.72
C PRO A 13 -13.35 -0.92 2.20
N ASP A 14 -13.92 -0.07 3.04
CA ASP A 14 -15.03 0.83 2.66
C ASP A 14 -14.59 1.92 1.66
N ILE A 15 -13.29 2.18 1.59
CA ILE A 15 -12.68 3.04 0.58
C ILE A 15 -12.48 2.27 -0.72
N THR A 16 -12.92 2.85 -1.84
CA THR A 16 -12.64 2.33 -3.19
C THR A 16 -11.19 2.64 -3.58
N PRO A 17 -10.30 1.64 -3.66
CA PRO A 17 -8.92 1.84 -4.07
C PRO A 17 -8.84 2.01 -5.59
N ALA A 18 -7.93 2.85 -6.08
CA ALA A 18 -7.63 2.96 -7.51
C ALA A 18 -7.02 1.66 -8.06
N LEU A 19 -6.14 1.01 -7.28
CA LEU A 19 -5.61 -0.31 -7.58
C LEU A 19 -5.78 -1.24 -6.37
N THR A 20 -6.08 -2.51 -6.64
CA THR A 20 -6.16 -3.56 -5.62
C THR A 20 -5.32 -4.76 -6.04
N PHE A 21 -4.42 -5.19 -5.16
CA PHE A 21 -3.56 -6.34 -5.36
C PHE A 21 -3.93 -7.47 -4.41
N ASP A 22 -4.30 -8.62 -4.96
CA ASP A 22 -4.44 -9.86 -4.20
C ASP A 22 -3.13 -10.64 -4.30
N ILE A 23 -2.52 -10.92 -3.14
CA ILE A 23 -1.24 -11.65 -3.06
C ILE A 23 -1.39 -12.96 -2.27
N ARG A 24 -2.60 -13.55 -2.26
CA ARG A 24 -2.87 -14.81 -1.55
C ARG A 24 -2.17 -16.01 -2.17
N ASP A 25 -1.76 -15.92 -3.43
CA ASP A 25 -0.95 -16.87 -4.19
C ASP A 25 0.53 -16.89 -3.75
N LEU A 26 1.04 -15.79 -3.18
CA LEU A 26 2.42 -15.73 -2.68
C LEU A 26 2.69 -16.66 -1.49
N PRO A 27 3.95 -17.14 -1.32
CA PRO A 27 4.34 -18.07 -0.26
C PRO A 27 3.80 -17.71 1.12
N ASN A 28 3.10 -18.67 1.73
CA ASN A 28 2.52 -18.48 3.06
C ASN A 28 3.58 -18.77 4.13
N PRO A 29 3.85 -17.84 5.06
CA PRO A 29 4.86 -18.09 6.07
C PRO A 29 4.55 -19.31 6.97
N PRO A 30 5.57 -20.06 7.42
CA PRO A 30 5.40 -21.19 8.31
C PRO A 30 4.63 -20.79 9.58
N LYS A 31 3.86 -21.74 10.14
CA LYS A 31 3.04 -21.48 11.33
C LYS A 31 3.83 -20.86 12.50
N PRO A 32 5.02 -21.36 12.88
CA PRO A 32 5.77 -20.77 14.00
C PRO A 32 6.10 -19.29 13.76
N VAL A 33 6.50 -18.95 12.52
CA VAL A 33 6.83 -17.57 12.15
C VAL A 33 5.58 -16.69 12.21
N ARG A 34 4.44 -17.15 11.70
CA ARG A 34 3.16 -16.42 11.78
C ARG A 34 2.64 -16.21 13.20
N GLU A 35 3.05 -17.06 14.13
CA GLU A 35 2.66 -16.95 15.53
C GLU A 35 3.54 -15.96 16.29
N ALA A 36 4.84 -15.93 16.00
CA ALA A 36 5.81 -15.04 16.63
C ALA A 36 5.84 -13.63 16.02
N HIS A 37 5.52 -13.49 14.73
CA HIS A 37 5.78 -12.26 13.98
C HIS A 37 4.56 -11.78 13.19
N LEU A 38 4.39 -10.47 13.14
CA LEU A 38 3.47 -9.76 12.23
C LEU A 38 4.24 -9.26 11.01
N GLY A 39 3.52 -8.89 9.94
CA GLY A 39 4.14 -8.32 8.74
C GLY A 39 4.92 -7.03 8.95
N THR A 40 4.65 -6.31 10.04
CA THR A 40 5.41 -5.10 10.41
C THR A 40 6.81 -5.41 10.93
N SER A 41 7.09 -6.66 11.34
CA SER A 41 8.40 -7.04 11.84
C SER A 41 9.40 -7.30 10.72
N GLU A 42 10.66 -6.94 10.97
CA GLU A 42 11.77 -7.15 10.04
C GLU A 42 11.98 -8.63 9.73
N VAL A 43 11.98 -9.50 10.74
CA VAL A 43 12.09 -10.97 10.57
C VAL A 43 11.05 -11.52 9.59
N MET A 44 9.81 -11.04 9.66
CA MET A 44 8.77 -11.49 8.74
C MET A 44 8.98 -10.96 7.32
N GLN A 45 9.42 -9.71 7.19
CA GLN A 45 9.73 -9.11 5.90
C GLN A 45 10.92 -9.81 5.24
N GLU A 46 12.00 -10.07 5.97
CA GLU A 46 13.17 -10.79 5.47
C GLU A 46 12.81 -12.20 4.99
N TRP A 47 12.10 -12.97 5.81
CA TRP A 47 11.64 -14.30 5.42
C TRP A 47 10.79 -14.25 4.13
N PHE A 48 9.82 -13.33 4.10
CA PHE A 48 8.89 -13.23 2.98
C PHE A 48 9.58 -12.81 1.68
N PHE A 49 10.53 -11.88 1.76
CA PHE A 49 11.28 -11.40 0.60
C PHE A 49 12.52 -12.24 0.26
N ALA A 50 12.80 -13.33 0.99
CA ALA A 50 13.82 -14.31 0.61
C ALA A 50 13.42 -15.12 -0.63
N ASP A 51 12.13 -15.19 -0.93
CA ASP A 51 11.57 -15.87 -2.10
C ASP A 51 11.67 -15.02 -3.39
N ASP A 52 12.08 -15.65 -4.49
CA ASP A 52 12.21 -14.99 -5.81
C ASP A 52 10.86 -14.58 -6.42
N GLY A 53 9.82 -15.40 -6.25
CA GLY A 53 8.48 -15.09 -6.73
C GLY A 53 7.89 -13.85 -6.04
N VAL A 54 8.13 -13.72 -4.73
CA VAL A 54 7.76 -12.51 -3.98
C VAL A 54 8.50 -11.28 -4.50
N ARG A 55 9.82 -11.39 -4.75
CA ARG A 55 10.60 -10.28 -5.32
C ARG A 55 10.15 -9.90 -6.72
N LEU A 56 9.79 -10.87 -7.56
CA LEU A 56 9.28 -10.63 -8.91
C LEU A 56 7.94 -9.90 -8.85
N ARG A 57 6.98 -10.45 -8.09
CA ARG A 57 5.66 -9.83 -7.91
C ARG A 57 5.76 -8.42 -7.32
N PHE A 58 6.72 -8.21 -6.42
CA PHE A 58 6.98 -6.89 -5.86
C PHE A 58 7.39 -5.85 -6.91
N LYS A 59 8.28 -6.22 -7.85
CA LYS A 59 8.71 -5.32 -8.93
C LYS A 59 7.54 -4.94 -9.85
N GLU A 60 6.69 -5.90 -10.19
CA GLU A 60 5.48 -5.66 -10.99
C GLU A 60 4.54 -4.67 -10.30
N VAL A 61 4.20 -4.94 -9.03
CA VAL A 61 3.33 -4.03 -8.26
C VAL A 61 3.94 -2.65 -8.10
N LEU A 62 5.25 -2.55 -7.85
CA LEU A 62 5.93 -1.27 -7.75
C LEU A 62 5.82 -0.48 -9.06
N HIS A 63 6.02 -1.13 -10.21
CA HIS A 63 5.86 -0.51 -11.52
C HIS A 63 4.43 -0.03 -11.74
N GLU A 64 3.43 -0.89 -11.51
CA GLU A 64 2.01 -0.53 -11.68
C GLU A 64 1.59 0.66 -10.79
N VAL A 65 2.11 0.72 -9.55
CA VAL A 65 1.84 1.84 -8.64
C VAL A 65 2.50 3.14 -9.13
N LEU A 66 3.73 3.07 -9.64
CA LEU A 66 4.41 4.25 -10.21
C LEU A 66 3.70 4.75 -11.47
N ASP A 67 3.23 3.85 -12.34
CA ASP A 67 2.43 4.20 -13.52
C ASP A 67 1.10 4.87 -13.12
N ALA A 68 0.44 4.37 -12.09
CA ALA A 68 -0.77 4.98 -11.55
C ALA A 68 -0.50 6.36 -10.94
N VAL A 69 0.64 6.54 -10.26
CA VAL A 69 1.08 7.85 -9.77
C VAL A 69 1.29 8.82 -10.92
N GLY A 70 1.96 8.41 -12.00
CA GLY A 70 2.17 9.24 -13.19
C GLY A 70 0.86 9.70 -13.83
N ARG A 71 -0.05 8.77 -14.12
CA ARG A 71 -1.38 9.08 -14.67
C ARG A 71 -2.18 10.01 -13.77
N PHE A 72 -2.16 9.77 -12.46
CA PHE A 72 -2.85 10.62 -11.50
C PHE A 72 -2.30 12.06 -11.50
N CYS A 73 -0.98 12.24 -11.64
CA CYS A 73 -0.37 13.56 -11.77
C CYS A 73 -0.77 14.28 -13.07
N GLU A 74 -0.91 13.55 -14.18
CA GLU A 74 -1.37 14.11 -15.46
C GLU A 74 -2.82 14.56 -15.39
N GLU A 75 -3.70 13.71 -14.85
CA GLU A 75 -5.15 13.98 -14.71
C GLU A 75 -5.43 15.23 -13.86
N HIS A 76 -4.65 15.44 -12.80
CA HIS A 76 -4.85 16.53 -11.84
C HIS A 76 -3.96 17.76 -12.11
N ARG A 77 -3.28 17.82 -13.26
CA ARG A 77 -2.37 18.92 -13.62
C ARG A 77 -3.11 20.22 -13.91
N ASP A 78 -4.30 20.12 -14.51
CA ASP A 78 -5.07 21.26 -15.02
C ASP A 78 -6.13 21.78 -14.02
N GLU A 79 -6.41 21.04 -12.94
CA GLU A 79 -7.37 21.43 -11.89
C GLU A 79 -6.88 22.61 -11.04
N GLY A 80 -5.59 22.97 -11.14
CA GLY A 80 -4.99 24.16 -10.51
C GLY A 80 -5.18 25.49 -11.26
N ARG A 81 -5.97 25.52 -12.35
CA ARG A 81 -6.12 26.69 -13.24
C ARG A 81 -7.54 27.30 -13.30
N SER A 82 -8.39 27.07 -12.30
CA SER A 82 -9.66 27.80 -12.19
C SER A 82 -9.56 28.95 -11.20
N ASP A 83 -9.87 30.13 -11.75
CA ASP A 83 -9.81 31.49 -11.21
C ASP A 83 -10.34 31.74 -9.79
N ASN A 84 -9.64 32.66 -9.11
CA ASN A 84 -10.11 33.70 -8.17
C ASN A 84 -10.94 33.32 -6.92
N GLU A 85 -10.56 33.94 -5.79
CA GLU A 85 -11.32 34.08 -4.52
C GLU A 85 -11.56 32.83 -3.66
N ARG A 86 -10.74 32.68 -2.61
CA ARG A 86 -11.13 32.89 -1.19
C ARG A 86 -9.98 32.53 -0.24
N VAL A 87 -9.55 33.54 0.51
CA VAL A 87 -8.79 33.39 1.76
C VAL A 87 -9.73 32.69 2.76
N HIS A 88 -9.43 31.46 3.21
CA HIS A 88 -9.80 30.85 4.51
C HIS A 88 -9.16 29.44 4.57
N ASP A 89 -8.40 29.16 5.63
CA ASP A 89 -7.72 27.92 6.06
C ASP A 89 -7.90 26.57 5.28
N ASP A 90 -6.75 25.95 4.97
CA ASP A 90 -6.45 24.50 5.05
C ASP A 90 -7.21 23.45 4.20
N ALA A 91 -7.75 23.78 3.02
CA ALA A 91 -8.41 22.77 2.18
C ALA A 91 -8.25 22.94 0.66
N ALA A 92 -7.02 23.21 0.17
CA ALA A 92 -6.71 22.77 -1.19
C ALA A 92 -6.95 21.25 -1.23
N ALA A 93 -7.96 20.79 -1.96
CA ALA A 93 -8.37 19.40 -1.99
C ALA A 93 -7.16 18.50 -2.28
N ARG A 94 -6.60 17.87 -1.24
CA ARG A 94 -5.44 17.00 -1.41
C ARG A 94 -5.94 15.71 -2.03
N HIS A 95 -5.83 15.61 -3.34
CA HIS A 95 -6.19 14.41 -4.08
C HIS A 95 -5.40 13.21 -3.53
N THR A 96 -6.11 12.14 -3.20
CA THR A 96 -5.53 10.96 -2.55
C THR A 96 -5.65 9.74 -3.43
N LEU A 97 -4.54 9.34 -4.08
CA LEU A 97 -4.44 8.04 -4.72
C LEU A 97 -4.34 6.93 -3.65
N THR A 98 -5.30 6.02 -3.62
CA THR A 98 -5.34 4.89 -2.66
C THR A 98 -5.07 3.57 -3.36
N ILE A 99 -4.13 2.79 -2.84
CA ILE A 99 -3.74 1.46 -3.30
C ILE A 99 -4.01 0.45 -2.20
N ALA A 100 -4.68 -0.65 -2.51
CA ALA A 100 -4.97 -1.70 -1.54
C ALA A 100 -4.22 -3.00 -1.85
N VAL A 101 -3.72 -3.66 -0.81
CA VAL A 101 -3.08 -4.98 -0.92
C VAL A 101 -3.71 -5.94 0.07
N CYS A 102 -4.19 -7.09 -0.39
CA CYS A 102 -4.81 -8.09 0.47
C CYS A 102 -4.09 -9.42 0.48
N CYS A 103 -4.11 -10.04 1.66
CA CYS A 103 -3.83 -11.46 1.81
C CYS A 103 -5.03 -12.11 2.51
N ARG A 104 -4.91 -13.37 2.97
CA ARG A 104 -6.05 -14.09 3.55
C ARG A 104 -6.63 -13.41 4.81
N LYS A 105 -5.81 -13.19 5.84
CA LYS A 105 -6.22 -12.59 7.12
C LYS A 105 -5.73 -11.16 7.36
N GLY A 106 -4.90 -10.60 6.47
CA GLY A 106 -4.45 -9.21 6.55
C GLY A 106 -3.38 -8.90 7.61
N LYS A 107 -2.59 -9.88 8.03
CA LYS A 107 -1.63 -9.73 9.16
C LYS A 107 -0.16 -9.90 8.81
N HIS A 108 0.14 -10.66 7.77
CA HIS A 108 1.49 -11.13 7.47
C HIS A 108 1.94 -10.66 6.09
N ARG A 109 1.58 -11.40 5.04
CA ARG A 109 2.03 -11.16 3.66
C ARG A 109 1.71 -9.76 3.17
N SER A 110 0.45 -9.32 3.24
CA SER A 110 0.05 -7.99 2.74
C SER A 110 0.73 -6.85 3.49
N VAL A 111 0.86 -6.99 4.81
CA VAL A 111 1.54 -6.03 5.69
C VAL A 111 3.03 -5.95 5.35
N ALA A 112 3.73 -7.09 5.32
CA ALA A 112 5.15 -7.16 4.98
C ALA A 112 5.43 -6.60 3.57
N PHE A 113 4.57 -6.93 2.61
CA PHE A 113 4.66 -6.43 1.24
C PHE A 113 4.55 -4.91 1.19
N VAL A 114 3.53 -4.34 1.85
CA VAL A 114 3.26 -2.89 1.84
C VAL A 114 4.31 -2.10 2.62
N GLU A 115 4.85 -2.62 3.71
CA GLU A 115 5.95 -1.97 4.44
C GLU A 115 7.19 -1.78 3.54
N ARG A 116 7.57 -2.81 2.78
CA ARG A 116 8.67 -2.68 1.82
C ARG A 116 8.30 -1.79 0.64
N LEU A 117 7.06 -1.87 0.15
CA LEU A 117 6.57 -1.03 -0.96
C LEU A 117 6.60 0.45 -0.58
N ALA A 118 6.16 0.79 0.63
CA ALA A 118 6.19 2.15 1.16
C ALA A 118 7.61 2.68 1.28
N ARG A 119 8.56 1.85 1.74
CA ARG A 119 9.98 2.23 1.82
C ARG A 119 10.55 2.58 0.46
N GLU A 120 10.28 1.77 -0.57
CA GLU A 120 10.76 2.05 -1.93
C GLU A 120 10.07 3.27 -2.54
N LEU A 121 8.74 3.38 -2.41
CA LEU A 121 8.00 4.54 -2.93
C LEU A 121 8.44 5.86 -2.27
N ARG A 122 8.74 5.87 -0.97
CA ARG A 122 9.25 7.07 -0.28
C ARG A 122 10.61 7.51 -0.83
N LYS A 123 11.46 6.57 -1.27
CA LYS A 123 12.75 6.89 -1.91
C LYS A 123 12.51 7.40 -3.33
N THR A 124 11.72 6.67 -4.12
CA THR A 124 11.49 6.99 -5.53
C THR A 124 10.78 8.33 -5.70
N LEU A 125 9.82 8.64 -4.83
CA LEU A 125 9.01 9.87 -4.89
C LEU A 125 9.52 10.98 -3.95
N ALA A 126 10.75 10.87 -3.44
CA ALA A 126 11.29 11.79 -2.42
C ALA A 126 11.39 13.25 -2.90
N HIS A 127 11.57 13.44 -4.21
CA HIS A 127 11.68 14.75 -4.84
C HIS A 127 10.33 15.29 -5.34
N ASP A 128 9.25 14.52 -5.18
CA ASP A 128 7.90 14.89 -5.57
C ASP A 128 7.08 15.40 -4.37
N VAL A 129 5.90 15.95 -4.64
CA VAL A 129 4.93 16.41 -3.63
C VAL A 129 4.18 15.27 -2.92
N TRP A 130 4.58 14.02 -3.16
CA TRP A 130 3.86 12.83 -2.69
C TRP A 130 4.18 12.49 -1.23
N ARG A 131 3.16 12.58 -0.37
CA ARG A 131 3.19 11.94 0.96
C ARG A 131 2.75 10.47 0.86
N VAL A 132 3.61 9.55 1.29
CA VAL A 132 3.31 8.10 1.32
C VAL A 132 2.88 7.67 2.73
N GLU A 133 1.60 7.32 2.86
CA GLU A 133 0.96 6.88 4.10
C GLU A 133 0.62 5.38 4.04
N VAL A 134 0.77 4.69 5.17
CA VAL A 134 0.50 3.25 5.28
C VAL A 134 -0.56 3.04 6.37
N SER A 135 -1.55 2.20 6.08
CA SER A 135 -2.56 1.78 7.05
C SER A 135 -2.79 0.26 6.97
N HIS A 136 -2.78 -0.40 8.13
CA HIS A 136 -2.98 -1.84 8.22
C HIS A 136 -4.29 -2.15 8.94
N ARG A 137 -5.37 -2.35 8.18
CA ARG A 137 -6.73 -2.50 8.72
C ARG A 137 -6.85 -3.65 9.72
N ASP A 138 -6.26 -4.80 9.39
CA ASP A 138 -6.56 -6.06 10.08
C ASP A 138 -5.38 -6.63 10.91
N VAL A 139 -4.22 -5.95 10.93
CA VAL A 139 -2.96 -6.53 11.43
C VAL A 139 -3.00 -6.88 12.92
N HIS A 140 -3.66 -6.06 13.73
CA HIS A 140 -3.76 -6.24 15.19
C HIS A 140 -5.08 -6.87 15.65
N LEU A 141 -5.95 -7.26 14.71
CA LEU A 141 -7.21 -7.90 15.09
C LEU A 141 -6.94 -9.26 15.77
N PRO A 142 -7.87 -9.81 16.56
CA PRO A 142 -7.73 -11.15 17.15
C PRO A 142 -7.55 -12.24 16.09
N LYS A 143 -6.86 -13.32 16.44
CA LYS A 143 -6.81 -14.53 15.59
C LYS A 143 -8.20 -15.18 15.64
N SER A 144 -8.85 -15.30 14.49
CA SER A 144 -10.01 -16.18 14.30
C SER A 144 -9.59 -17.63 14.27
#